data_AF-A0A960XMN3-F1
#
_entry.id   AF-A0A960XMN3-F1
#
_cell.length_a   1.000
_cell.length_b   1.000
_cell.length_c   1.000
_cell.angle_alpha   90.00
_cell.angle_beta   90.00
_cell.angle_gamma   90.00
#
_symmetry.space_group_name_H-M   'P 1'
#
loop_
_entity.id
_entity.type
_entity.pdbx_description
1 polymer ?
#
loop_
_entity_poly.entity_id
_entity_poly.type
_entity_poly.pdbx_seq_one_letter_code
_entity_poly.pdbx_strand_id
1 'polypeptide(L)'
;VWLNGEVVGEHLPCFTAAEFDVRNRLHTANESNELVIRVGADRDVLPAGQPNGWDFEKYLYLPGIYDSVELIMSGGPRIVNLQTVPDLAATRVRVLAEIDAGQDGAPVVLQAEVREVKSGAQVGVAGLNSLTTAADGVGVFDLTIPITDCRLWSPEDPFLYELTLKTAGDEAKTRFGMRSFAFDPLSGRAMLNGRPYFLRGSNVTLYRFFEDAARGGLPWDRDWVRQLHRKFKGMNWNALRYCIGFPPDFWYDIADEEGILIQDEFPIWLLGEAPEKPVAEQIAPEYVEWMRERWNHPSVVISDGQNESVTPETGKAIQAVRHLDYSNRPWDNGWAEPQSLADCVEAHPYLFIKQWMNQAPFRLKDLAQTSGRPGLRREQQALPVPILINEYAWLWLTRDGNPTCLTAKVYAGLLGENSTVEQRRRLYARYLAALTEFWRCHRECAGVLHFCGLGYSRPGDVPRPEGGATSDHWLDVAKLEFEPLFEEHVREAFNPVGLMVDFWDEDVPVGSRRSIPVYVINDRYEPWAGEVRVRIKAGETVIASQSQFVEVAGLGREIVTFDVVFPSEPRDCLLQADLADTTGARIRSLRDVGVKQP
;
A
#
# COMPACT_ATOMS: atom_id res chain seq x y z
N VAL A 1 13.79 -26.00 -14.81
CA VAL A 1 13.64 -26.88 -13.62
C VAL A 1 13.91 -28.32 -14.04
N TRP A 2 14.69 -29.05 -13.25
CA TRP A 2 14.98 -30.46 -13.47
C TRP A 2 14.61 -31.27 -12.24
N LEU A 3 14.11 -32.48 -12.46
CA LEU A 3 13.86 -33.46 -11.41
C LEU A 3 14.52 -34.76 -11.84
N ASN A 4 15.38 -35.32 -10.98
CA ASN A 4 16.09 -36.58 -11.23
C ASN A 4 16.86 -36.59 -12.56
N GLY A 5 17.48 -35.46 -12.91
CA GLY A 5 18.24 -35.29 -14.15
C GLY A 5 17.39 -35.01 -15.40
N GLU A 6 16.06 -35.08 -15.30
CA GLU A 6 15.15 -34.80 -16.42
C GLU A 6 14.62 -33.37 -16.39
N VAL A 7 14.50 -32.74 -17.56
CA VAL A 7 13.85 -31.42 -17.69
C VAL A 7 12.37 -31.54 -17.38
N VAL A 8 11.90 -30.75 -16.42
CA VAL A 8 10.48 -30.64 -16.05
C VAL A 8 9.81 -29.52 -16.86
N GLY A 9 10.45 -28.35 -16.92
CA GLY A 9 9.91 -27.17 -17.60
C GLY A 9 10.69 -25.90 -17.28
N GLU A 10 10.22 -24.79 -17.83
CA GLU A 10 10.72 -23.44 -17.63
C GLU A 10 9.54 -22.50 -17.36
N HIS A 11 9.77 -21.49 -16.52
CA HIS A 11 8.83 -20.41 -16.24
C HIS A 11 9.56 -19.10 -16.47
N LEU A 12 9.07 -18.29 -17.40
CA LEU A 12 9.67 -17.01 -17.78
C LEU A 12 9.21 -15.83 -16.90
N PRO A 13 7.93 -15.75 -16.48
CA PRO A 13 7.49 -14.74 -15.53
C PRO A 13 8.39 -14.68 -14.29
N CYS A 14 8.68 -13.47 -13.85
CA CYS A 14 9.61 -13.22 -12.75
C CYS A 14 8.91 -13.06 -11.40
N PHE A 15 7.59 -12.89 -11.41
CA PHE A 15 6.83 -12.36 -10.27
C PHE A 15 5.70 -13.25 -9.78
N THR A 16 5.43 -14.33 -10.50
CA THR A 16 4.33 -15.27 -10.24
C THR A 16 4.88 -16.68 -10.09
N ALA A 17 4.15 -17.52 -9.36
CA ALA A 17 4.57 -18.89 -9.10
C ALA A 17 4.54 -19.76 -10.36
N ALA A 18 5.46 -20.73 -10.42
CA ALA A 18 5.48 -21.76 -11.44
C ALA A 18 4.95 -23.09 -10.89
N GLU A 19 4.02 -23.72 -11.59
CA GLU A 19 3.52 -25.05 -11.24
C GLU A 19 3.90 -26.07 -12.31
N PHE A 20 4.42 -27.23 -11.91
CA PHE A 20 4.81 -28.29 -12.84
C PHE A 20 4.31 -29.67 -12.39
N ASP A 21 3.71 -30.43 -13.31
CA ASP A 21 3.43 -31.86 -13.07
C ASP A 21 4.72 -32.69 -13.12
N VAL A 22 5.10 -33.18 -11.95
CA VAL A 22 6.29 -34.01 -11.72
C VAL A 22 5.98 -35.48 -11.47
N ARG A 23 4.70 -35.90 -11.49
CA ARG A 23 4.27 -37.24 -11.07
C ARG A 23 5.06 -38.37 -11.74
N ASN A 24 5.22 -38.29 -13.05
CA ASN A 24 5.88 -39.34 -13.84
C ASN A 24 7.42 -39.30 -13.77
N ARG A 25 7.98 -38.32 -13.05
CA ARG A 25 9.42 -38.11 -12.89
C ARG A 25 9.89 -38.37 -11.45
N LEU A 26 8.97 -38.61 -10.52
CA LEU A 26 9.31 -39.00 -9.16
C LEU A 26 9.83 -40.44 -9.13
N HIS A 27 10.89 -40.66 -8.37
CA HIS A 27 11.39 -42.00 -8.08
C HIS A 27 10.41 -42.80 -7.21
N THR A 28 10.62 -44.11 -7.14
CA THR A 28 9.76 -45.01 -6.36
C THR A 28 9.94 -44.83 -4.86
N ALA A 29 9.05 -45.44 -4.07
CA ALA A 29 9.08 -45.30 -2.62
C ALA A 29 10.45 -45.68 -2.03
N ASN A 30 10.97 -44.81 -1.15
CA ASN A 30 12.27 -44.91 -0.47
C ASN A 30 13.51 -44.54 -1.31
N GLU A 31 13.34 -44.00 -2.51
CA GLU A 31 14.43 -43.41 -3.30
C GLU A 31 14.47 -41.89 -3.12
N SER A 32 15.66 -41.31 -3.04
CA SER A 32 15.81 -39.85 -3.00
C SER A 32 15.46 -39.24 -4.34
N ASN A 33 14.76 -38.11 -4.32
CA ASN A 33 14.54 -37.27 -5.49
C ASN A 33 15.49 -36.06 -5.44
N GLU A 34 16.04 -35.67 -6.58
CA GLU A 34 16.89 -34.48 -6.72
C GLU A 34 16.17 -33.43 -7.57
N LEU A 35 15.83 -32.29 -6.95
CA LEU A 35 15.28 -31.12 -7.62
C LEU A 35 16.40 -30.11 -7.86
N VAL A 36 16.62 -29.76 -9.12
CA VAL A 36 17.57 -28.71 -9.51
C VAL A 36 16.80 -27.57 -10.16
N ILE A 37 16.92 -26.37 -9.60
CA ILE A 37 16.32 -25.15 -10.13
C ILE A 37 17.47 -24.23 -10.59
N ARG A 38 17.52 -23.98 -11.89
CA ARG A 38 18.39 -22.93 -12.46
C ARG A 38 17.59 -21.65 -12.47
N VAL A 39 18.00 -20.69 -11.66
CA VAL A 39 17.44 -19.34 -11.66
C VAL A 39 18.19 -18.49 -12.70
N GLY A 40 17.48 -17.57 -13.34
CA GLY A 40 17.97 -16.80 -14.49
C GLY A 40 19.33 -16.14 -14.25
N ALA A 41 20.22 -16.20 -15.25
CA ALA A 41 21.58 -15.69 -15.14
C ALA A 41 21.67 -14.17 -15.33
N ASP A 42 20.80 -13.59 -16.15
CA ASP A 42 20.77 -12.17 -16.50
C ASP A 42 19.32 -11.75 -16.86
N ARG A 43 18.98 -10.47 -16.71
CA ARG A 43 17.65 -9.92 -17.07
C ARG A 43 17.43 -9.87 -18.57
N ASP A 44 18.52 -9.74 -19.35
CA ASP A 44 18.50 -9.63 -20.81
C ASP A 44 18.20 -10.96 -21.51
N VAL A 45 18.03 -12.07 -20.77
CA VAL A 45 17.64 -13.37 -21.34
C VAL A 45 16.14 -13.53 -21.53
N LEU A 46 15.34 -12.64 -20.93
CA LEU A 46 13.89 -12.65 -21.10
C LEU A 46 13.51 -12.17 -22.52
N PRO A 47 12.44 -12.73 -23.12
CA PRO A 47 11.95 -12.24 -24.39
C PRO A 47 11.57 -10.75 -24.31
N ALA A 48 11.77 -10.04 -25.43
CA ALA A 48 11.28 -8.67 -25.55
C ALA A 48 9.76 -8.63 -25.31
N GLY A 49 9.29 -7.62 -24.58
CA GLY A 49 7.89 -7.50 -24.20
C GLY A 49 7.51 -8.22 -22.90
N GLN A 50 8.41 -9.00 -22.29
CA GLN A 50 8.19 -9.59 -20.96
C GLN A 50 8.52 -8.56 -19.86
N PRO A 51 7.63 -8.31 -18.89
CA PRO A 51 7.98 -7.63 -17.65
C PRO A 51 9.18 -8.28 -16.96
N ASN A 52 10.19 -7.48 -16.63
CA ASN A 52 11.40 -7.95 -15.94
C ASN A 52 11.67 -7.22 -14.62
N GLY A 53 10.72 -6.38 -14.19
CA GLY A 53 10.78 -5.69 -12.91
C GLY A 53 11.80 -4.57 -12.93
N TRP A 54 12.03 -3.93 -14.07
CA TRP A 54 12.88 -2.76 -14.12
C TRP A 54 12.33 -1.66 -13.24
N ASP A 55 13.26 -1.04 -12.54
CA ASP A 55 13.01 0.11 -11.71
C ASP A 55 14.26 1.00 -11.85
N PHE A 56 14.13 2.31 -11.69
CA PHE A 56 15.24 3.25 -11.90
C PHE A 56 16.21 3.34 -10.70
N GLU A 57 16.09 2.43 -9.73
CA GLU A 57 16.78 2.48 -8.43
C GLU A 57 17.46 1.17 -8.02
N LYS A 58 17.23 0.08 -8.73
CA LYS A 58 17.91 -1.20 -8.59
C LYS A 58 19.07 -1.24 -9.55
N TYR A 59 20.23 -1.64 -9.04
CA TYR A 59 21.43 -1.83 -9.84
C TYR A 59 21.99 -3.24 -9.70
N LEU A 60 21.52 -4.01 -8.71
CA LEU A 60 21.84 -5.42 -8.58
C LEU A 60 20.75 -6.23 -9.27
N TYR A 61 21.17 -7.27 -9.97
CA TYR A 61 20.28 -8.37 -10.30
C TYR A 61 20.42 -9.41 -9.20
N LEU A 62 19.33 -9.69 -8.49
CA LEU A 62 19.29 -10.63 -7.38
C LEU A 62 18.53 -11.90 -7.79
N PRO A 63 19.11 -12.78 -8.64
CA PRO A 63 18.46 -14.03 -8.99
C PRO A 63 18.43 -14.93 -7.76
N GLY A 64 17.24 -15.38 -7.39
CA GLY A 64 17.07 -16.31 -6.29
C GLY A 64 15.65 -16.83 -6.19
N ILE A 65 15.52 -17.96 -5.49
CA ILE A 65 14.23 -18.43 -5.01
C ILE A 65 13.93 -17.59 -3.77
N TYR A 66 13.00 -16.64 -3.90
CA TYR A 66 12.66 -15.72 -2.82
C TYR A 66 11.37 -16.11 -2.08
N ASP A 67 10.68 -17.17 -2.50
CA ASP A 67 9.51 -17.70 -1.83
C ASP A 67 9.57 -19.24 -1.74
N SER A 68 8.52 -19.85 -1.23
CA SER A 68 8.42 -21.29 -0.98
C SER A 68 8.59 -22.14 -2.25
N VAL A 69 9.10 -23.35 -2.04
CA VAL A 69 9.08 -24.44 -3.03
C VAL A 69 8.33 -25.59 -2.39
N GLU A 70 7.20 -25.96 -2.98
CA GLU A 70 6.29 -26.93 -2.41
C GLU A 70 6.12 -28.16 -3.32
N LEU A 71 5.92 -29.33 -2.72
CA LEU A 71 5.47 -30.54 -3.42
C LEU A 71 4.00 -30.76 -3.07
N ILE A 72 3.13 -30.52 -4.04
CA ILE A 72 1.68 -30.69 -3.89
C ILE A 72 1.30 -32.11 -4.29
N MET A 73 0.69 -32.85 -3.36
CA MET A 73 0.21 -34.21 -3.58
C MET A 73 -1.31 -34.21 -3.71
N SER A 74 -1.83 -34.46 -4.90
CA SER A 74 -3.27 -34.51 -5.17
C SER A 74 -3.68 -35.74 -5.99
N GLY A 75 -4.94 -36.15 -5.84
CA GLY A 75 -5.61 -37.14 -6.66
C GLY A 75 -6.66 -36.51 -7.58
N GLY A 76 -7.30 -37.32 -8.43
CA GLY A 76 -8.38 -36.86 -9.31
C GLY A 76 -9.76 -37.07 -8.68
N PRO A 77 -10.75 -36.17 -8.88
CA PRO A 77 -10.65 -34.85 -9.53
C PRO A 77 -9.80 -33.85 -8.74
N ARG A 78 -8.93 -33.09 -9.42
CA ARG A 78 -8.00 -32.13 -8.81
C ARG A 78 -8.62 -30.74 -8.74
N ILE A 79 -8.43 -30.04 -7.62
CA ILE A 79 -8.78 -28.62 -7.47
C ILE A 79 -7.62 -27.80 -8.05
N VAL A 80 -7.85 -27.14 -9.18
CA VAL A 80 -6.83 -26.32 -9.86
C VAL A 80 -6.73 -24.96 -9.20
N ASN A 81 -7.87 -24.36 -8.85
CA ASN A 81 -7.92 -23.01 -8.32
C ASN A 81 -9.26 -22.72 -7.66
N LEU A 82 -9.26 -21.80 -6.69
CA LEU A 82 -10.39 -21.56 -5.80
C LEU A 82 -10.52 -20.07 -5.50
N GLN A 83 -11.69 -19.50 -5.73
CA GLN A 83 -12.03 -18.13 -5.38
C GLN A 83 -13.22 -18.07 -4.44
N THR A 84 -13.08 -17.29 -3.37
CA THR A 84 -14.16 -16.91 -2.47
C THR A 84 -14.61 -15.50 -2.79
N VAL A 85 -15.93 -15.32 -2.90
CA VAL A 85 -16.56 -14.05 -3.26
C VAL A 85 -17.61 -13.73 -2.20
N PRO A 86 -17.25 -12.95 -1.16
CA PRO A 86 -18.19 -12.49 -0.15
C PRO A 86 -19.32 -11.66 -0.75
N ASP A 87 -20.56 -12.04 -0.47
CA ASP A 87 -21.77 -11.30 -0.83
C ASP A 87 -22.46 -10.86 0.46
N LEU A 88 -22.13 -9.64 0.90
CA LEU A 88 -22.61 -9.10 2.17
C LEU A 88 -24.13 -8.87 2.16
N ALA A 89 -24.70 -8.50 1.01
CA ALA A 89 -26.12 -8.20 0.89
C ALA A 89 -26.98 -9.46 1.08
N ALA A 90 -26.49 -10.61 0.60
CA ALA A 90 -27.16 -11.89 0.75
C ALA A 90 -26.60 -12.76 1.89
N THR A 91 -25.69 -12.24 2.72
CA THR A 91 -25.07 -12.92 3.87
C THR A 91 -24.55 -14.32 3.52
N ARG A 92 -23.74 -14.38 2.46
CA ARG A 92 -23.22 -15.65 1.90
C ARG A 92 -21.85 -15.46 1.28
N VAL A 93 -21.16 -16.56 1.06
CA VAL A 93 -19.98 -16.60 0.21
C VAL A 93 -20.28 -17.43 -1.02
N ARG A 94 -19.98 -16.89 -2.20
CA ARG A 94 -19.95 -17.65 -3.45
C ARG A 94 -18.54 -18.23 -3.61
N VAL A 95 -18.46 -19.48 -4.01
CA VAL A 95 -17.21 -20.21 -4.18
C VAL A 95 -17.13 -20.68 -5.62
N LEU A 96 -16.14 -20.16 -6.34
CA LEU A 96 -15.82 -20.57 -7.70
C LEU A 96 -14.59 -21.47 -7.66
N ALA A 97 -14.72 -22.69 -8.15
CA ALA A 97 -13.64 -23.66 -8.17
C ALA A 97 -13.39 -24.15 -9.59
N GLU A 98 -12.15 -24.05 -10.04
CA GLU A 98 -11.70 -24.73 -11.25
C GLU A 98 -11.27 -26.14 -10.86
N ILE A 99 -11.89 -27.15 -11.46
CA ILE A 99 -11.62 -28.56 -11.18
C ILE A 99 -11.21 -29.26 -12.46
N ASP A 100 -10.06 -29.93 -12.42
CA ASP A 100 -9.64 -30.90 -13.42
C ASP A 100 -10.20 -32.28 -13.04
N ALA A 101 -11.22 -32.72 -13.76
CA ALA A 101 -11.86 -34.02 -13.56
C ALA A 101 -11.25 -35.14 -14.42
N GLY A 102 -10.25 -34.83 -15.25
CA GLY A 102 -9.75 -35.75 -16.27
C GLY A 102 -10.73 -35.96 -17.44
N GLN A 103 -10.34 -36.81 -18.39
CA GLN A 103 -11.06 -36.99 -19.66
C GLN A 103 -12.19 -38.04 -19.61
N ASP A 104 -12.40 -38.69 -18.47
CA ASP A 104 -13.34 -39.81 -18.34
C ASP A 104 -14.81 -39.37 -18.21
N GLY A 105 -15.07 -38.05 -18.10
CA GLY A 105 -16.43 -37.49 -17.99
C GLY A 105 -17.20 -37.92 -16.74
N ALA A 106 -16.50 -38.41 -15.71
CA ALA A 106 -17.09 -38.88 -14.47
C ALA A 106 -17.73 -37.71 -13.69
N PRO A 107 -18.90 -37.90 -13.06
CA PRO A 107 -19.50 -36.90 -12.20
C PRO A 107 -18.55 -36.50 -11.05
N VAL A 108 -18.33 -35.20 -10.89
CA VAL A 108 -17.58 -34.65 -9.76
C VAL A 108 -18.55 -34.33 -8.62
N VAL A 109 -18.20 -34.79 -7.41
CA VAL A 109 -18.88 -34.42 -6.16
C VAL A 109 -18.00 -33.43 -5.42
N LEU A 110 -18.56 -32.29 -5.04
CA LEU A 110 -17.90 -31.26 -4.25
C LEU A 110 -18.53 -31.17 -2.86
N GLN A 111 -17.70 -31.05 -1.84
CA GLN A 111 -18.11 -30.73 -0.48
C GLN A 111 -17.33 -29.52 0.01
N ALA A 112 -18.04 -28.50 0.45
CA ALA A 112 -17.45 -27.27 0.96
C ALA A 112 -17.88 -27.05 2.41
N GLU A 113 -16.92 -26.70 3.25
CA GLU A 113 -17.11 -26.36 4.65
C GLU A 113 -16.43 -25.03 4.95
N VAL A 114 -17.14 -24.13 5.64
CA VAL A 114 -16.60 -22.86 6.14
C VAL A 114 -16.54 -22.90 7.66
N ARG A 115 -15.36 -22.58 8.20
CA ARG A 115 -15.10 -22.46 9.64
C ARG A 115 -14.52 -21.10 9.98
N GLU A 116 -14.79 -20.60 11.17
CA GLU A 116 -14.06 -19.45 11.72
C GLU A 116 -12.62 -19.87 12.06
N VAL A 117 -11.61 -19.10 11.61
CA VAL A 117 -10.19 -19.45 11.82
C VAL A 117 -9.84 -19.52 13.31
N LYS A 118 -10.34 -18.57 14.11
CA LYS A 118 -9.95 -18.44 15.52
C LYS A 118 -10.66 -19.41 16.45
N SER A 119 -11.96 -19.64 16.25
CA SER A 119 -12.78 -20.50 17.13
C SER A 119 -12.88 -21.94 16.64
N GLY A 120 -12.66 -22.19 15.35
CA GLY A 120 -12.90 -23.47 14.69
C GLY A 120 -14.38 -23.79 14.47
N ALA A 121 -15.31 -22.89 14.82
CA ALA A 121 -16.74 -23.10 14.67
C ALA A 121 -17.13 -23.24 13.19
N GLN A 122 -17.90 -24.27 12.85
CA GLN A 122 -18.46 -24.44 11.52
C GLN A 122 -19.65 -23.49 11.34
N VAL A 123 -19.60 -22.65 10.32
CA VAL A 123 -20.60 -21.60 10.06
C VAL A 123 -21.32 -21.75 8.72
N GLY A 124 -20.84 -22.64 7.86
CA GLY A 124 -21.49 -22.92 6.58
C GLY A 124 -21.03 -24.24 5.97
N VAL A 125 -21.93 -24.89 5.25
CA VAL A 125 -21.63 -26.06 4.42
C VAL A 125 -22.44 -25.99 3.13
N ALA A 126 -21.87 -26.50 2.05
CA ALA A 126 -22.60 -26.77 0.82
C ALA A 126 -22.00 -28.00 0.14
N GLY A 127 -22.80 -28.61 -0.74
CA GLY A 127 -22.33 -29.70 -1.57
C GLY A 127 -22.99 -29.66 -2.94
N LEU A 128 -22.29 -30.18 -3.94
CA LEU A 128 -22.78 -30.30 -5.29
C LEU A 128 -22.53 -31.73 -5.76
N ASN A 129 -23.60 -32.45 -6.10
CA ASN A 129 -23.55 -33.90 -6.25
C ASN A 129 -23.23 -34.39 -7.67
N SER A 130 -23.29 -33.53 -8.69
CA SER A 130 -22.92 -33.93 -10.06
C SER A 130 -22.92 -32.74 -11.02
N LEU A 131 -21.81 -32.53 -11.71
CA LEU A 131 -21.74 -31.76 -12.96
C LEU A 131 -20.79 -32.44 -13.93
N THR A 132 -21.11 -32.38 -15.22
CA THR A 132 -20.28 -32.90 -16.31
C THR A 132 -19.25 -31.83 -16.68
N THR A 133 -17.98 -32.19 -16.78
CA THR A 133 -16.91 -31.27 -17.19
C THR A 133 -16.94 -30.98 -18.68
N ALA A 134 -16.26 -29.90 -19.09
CA ALA A 134 -16.07 -29.59 -20.51
C ALA A 134 -15.20 -30.67 -21.20
N ALA A 135 -15.16 -30.65 -22.53
CA ALA A 135 -14.50 -31.68 -23.34
C ALA A 135 -12.97 -31.79 -23.13
N ASP A 136 -12.35 -30.77 -22.53
CA ASP A 136 -10.94 -30.71 -22.15
C ASP A 136 -10.65 -31.21 -20.72
N GLY A 137 -11.70 -31.59 -19.96
CA GLY A 137 -11.59 -32.17 -18.61
C GLY A 137 -11.64 -31.16 -17.47
N VAL A 138 -11.54 -29.85 -17.73
CA VAL A 138 -11.58 -28.79 -16.71
C VAL A 138 -12.96 -28.12 -16.68
N GLY A 139 -13.51 -27.91 -15.49
CA GLY A 139 -14.79 -27.21 -15.31
C GLY A 139 -14.71 -26.14 -14.24
N VAL A 140 -15.48 -25.05 -14.42
CA VAL A 140 -15.72 -24.04 -13.39
C VAL A 140 -17.00 -24.41 -12.64
N PHE A 141 -16.88 -24.61 -11.34
CA PHE A 141 -17.97 -24.96 -10.44
C PHE A 141 -18.31 -23.77 -9.57
N ASP A 142 -19.61 -23.46 -9.48
CA ASP A 142 -20.12 -22.31 -8.75
C ASP A 142 -21.12 -22.78 -7.70
N LEU A 143 -20.71 -22.68 -6.43
CA LEU A 143 -21.54 -23.03 -5.29
C LEU A 143 -21.65 -21.84 -4.34
N THR A 144 -22.73 -21.80 -3.59
CA THR A 144 -23.02 -20.72 -2.64
C THR A 144 -23.23 -21.31 -1.26
N ILE A 145 -22.58 -20.71 -0.26
CA ILE A 145 -22.63 -21.13 1.13
C ILE A 145 -23.20 -19.97 1.95
N PRO A 146 -24.40 -20.10 2.52
CA PRO A 146 -24.91 -19.13 3.48
C PRO A 146 -23.99 -19.04 4.71
N ILE A 147 -23.71 -17.82 5.17
CA ILE A 147 -23.00 -17.56 6.42
C ILE A 147 -23.88 -16.60 7.23
N THR A 148 -24.84 -17.18 7.95
CA THR A 148 -25.76 -16.41 8.79
C THR A 148 -25.01 -15.72 9.91
N ASP A 149 -25.39 -14.48 10.23
CA ASP A 149 -24.74 -13.66 11.26
C ASP A 149 -23.23 -13.47 11.06
N CYS A 150 -22.79 -13.38 9.80
CA CYS A 150 -21.37 -13.23 9.48
C CYS A 150 -20.75 -11.99 10.13
N ARG A 151 -19.61 -12.19 10.79
CA ARG A 151 -18.72 -11.12 11.23
C ARG A 151 -17.86 -10.64 10.05
N LEU A 152 -17.84 -9.33 9.84
CA LEU A 152 -17.13 -8.71 8.72
C LEU A 152 -15.64 -8.56 9.01
N TRP A 153 -14.82 -8.63 7.97
CA TRP A 153 -13.41 -8.28 8.04
C TRP A 153 -13.22 -6.77 7.84
N SER A 154 -12.34 -6.16 8.62
CA SER A 154 -11.89 -4.76 8.50
C SER A 154 -10.52 -4.59 9.17
N PRO A 155 -9.78 -3.48 8.92
CA PRO A 155 -8.54 -3.21 9.64
C PRO A 155 -8.71 -3.17 11.17
N GLU A 156 -9.86 -2.73 11.67
CA GLU A 156 -10.16 -2.68 13.10
C GLU A 156 -10.62 -4.03 13.67
N ASP A 157 -11.18 -4.90 12.82
CA ASP A 157 -11.65 -6.23 13.17
C ASP A 157 -11.28 -7.25 12.07
N PRO A 158 -10.04 -7.75 12.06
CA PRO A 158 -9.54 -8.65 11.00
C PRO A 158 -10.06 -10.08 11.17
N PHE A 159 -11.37 -10.26 11.11
CA PHE A 159 -12.02 -11.55 11.30
C PHE A 159 -11.91 -12.42 10.05
N LEU A 160 -11.38 -13.64 10.21
CA LEU A 160 -11.11 -14.57 9.11
C LEU A 160 -11.91 -15.87 9.23
N TYR A 161 -12.34 -16.35 8.08
CA TYR A 161 -12.90 -17.67 7.86
C TYR A 161 -11.92 -18.51 7.03
N GLU A 162 -12.03 -19.83 7.14
CA GLU A 162 -11.35 -20.79 6.29
C GLU A 162 -12.42 -21.60 5.54
N LEU A 163 -12.29 -21.64 4.22
CA LEU A 163 -13.02 -22.56 3.36
C LEU A 163 -12.16 -23.80 3.14
N THR A 164 -12.71 -24.98 3.41
CA THR A 164 -12.19 -26.26 2.95
C THR A 164 -13.09 -26.80 1.83
N LEU A 165 -12.54 -27.00 0.63
CA LEU A 165 -13.21 -27.63 -0.50
C LEU A 165 -12.61 -29.02 -0.72
N LYS A 166 -13.46 -30.04 -0.85
CA LYS A 166 -13.05 -31.43 -1.08
C LYS A 166 -13.68 -32.00 -2.34
N THR A 167 -12.89 -32.76 -3.07
CA THR A 167 -13.34 -33.70 -4.11
C THR A 167 -13.14 -35.14 -3.60
N ALA A 168 -13.35 -36.14 -4.45
CA ALA A 168 -13.01 -37.53 -4.13
C ALA A 168 -11.49 -37.79 -4.02
N GLY A 169 -10.67 -36.95 -4.65
CA GLY A 169 -9.21 -37.15 -4.75
C GLY A 169 -8.36 -36.02 -4.20
N ASP A 170 -8.95 -34.88 -3.85
CA ASP A 170 -8.21 -33.67 -3.51
C ASP A 170 -8.91 -32.83 -2.42
N GLU A 171 -8.12 -32.02 -1.72
CA GLU A 171 -8.58 -31.08 -0.69
C GLU A 171 -7.81 -29.76 -0.83
N ALA A 172 -8.54 -28.66 -0.99
CA ALA A 172 -7.97 -27.31 -1.01
C ALA A 172 -8.52 -26.49 0.15
N LYS A 173 -7.65 -25.68 0.75
CA LYS A 173 -8.01 -24.73 1.81
C LYS A 173 -7.64 -23.33 1.41
N THR A 174 -8.50 -22.38 1.72
CA THR A 174 -8.18 -20.96 1.57
C THR A 174 -8.85 -20.14 2.67
N ARG A 175 -8.12 -19.16 3.19
CA ARG A 175 -8.67 -18.19 4.15
C ARG A 175 -9.30 -17.03 3.40
N PHE A 176 -10.36 -16.46 3.97
CA PHE A 176 -11.00 -15.28 3.43
C PHE A 176 -11.65 -14.46 4.55
N GLY A 177 -11.96 -13.20 4.23
CA GLY A 177 -12.74 -12.32 5.11
C GLY A 177 -14.08 -11.98 4.46
N MET A 178 -15.13 -11.81 5.26
CA MET A 178 -16.41 -11.28 4.76
C MET A 178 -16.29 -9.76 4.64
N ARG A 179 -16.01 -9.23 3.45
CA ARG A 179 -15.83 -7.79 3.20
C ARG A 179 -16.34 -7.35 1.83
N SER A 180 -16.61 -6.06 1.68
CA SER A 180 -16.72 -5.41 0.36
C SER A 180 -15.81 -4.19 0.32
N PHE A 181 -15.18 -3.97 -0.83
CA PHE A 181 -14.38 -2.77 -1.09
C PHE A 181 -14.73 -2.21 -2.47
N ALA A 182 -14.94 -0.91 -2.55
CA ALA A 182 -15.20 -0.21 -3.80
C ALA A 182 -14.79 1.25 -3.68
N PHE A 183 -14.69 1.91 -4.82
CA PHE A 183 -14.62 3.36 -4.90
C PHE A 183 -16.00 3.92 -5.24
N ASP A 184 -16.42 4.96 -4.53
CA ASP A 184 -17.61 5.72 -4.88
C ASP A 184 -17.22 6.91 -5.76
N PRO A 185 -17.54 6.89 -7.07
CA PRO A 185 -17.19 7.98 -7.98
C PRO A 185 -17.95 9.27 -7.70
N LEU A 186 -19.08 9.23 -6.98
CA LEU A 186 -19.84 10.43 -6.63
C LEU A 186 -19.19 11.19 -5.49
N SER A 187 -18.83 10.51 -4.40
CA SER A 187 -18.19 11.15 -3.25
C SER A 187 -16.66 11.25 -3.36
N GLY A 188 -16.04 10.51 -4.29
CA GLY A 188 -14.58 10.45 -4.41
C GLY A 188 -13.92 9.64 -3.29
N ARG A 189 -14.65 8.71 -2.64
CA ARG A 189 -14.19 7.98 -1.44
C ARG A 189 -13.99 6.49 -1.70
N ALA A 190 -13.05 5.91 -0.96
CA ALA A 190 -13.05 4.46 -0.76
C ALA A 190 -14.20 4.07 0.16
N MET A 191 -14.81 2.93 -0.12
CA MET A 191 -15.95 2.37 0.59
C MET A 191 -15.55 0.98 1.09
N LEU A 192 -15.54 0.79 2.41
CA LEU A 192 -15.31 -0.51 3.05
C LEU A 192 -16.60 -0.96 3.74
N ASN A 193 -17.08 -2.15 3.40
CA ASN A 193 -18.32 -2.72 3.94
C ASN A 193 -19.52 -1.77 3.78
N GLY A 194 -19.61 -1.10 2.63
CA GLY A 194 -20.69 -0.17 2.29
C GLY A 194 -20.62 1.20 2.95
N ARG A 195 -19.54 1.54 3.67
CA ARG A 195 -19.36 2.83 4.35
C ARG A 195 -18.08 3.53 3.89
N PRO A 196 -18.04 4.88 3.86
CA PRO A 196 -16.79 5.58 3.53
C PRO A 196 -15.68 5.19 4.50
N TYR A 197 -14.46 5.09 3.97
CA TYR A 197 -13.28 4.68 4.71
C TYR A 197 -12.07 5.45 4.19
N PHE A 198 -11.31 6.08 5.08
CA PHE A 198 -10.13 6.87 4.70
C PHE A 198 -8.88 6.01 4.71
N LEU A 199 -8.24 5.87 3.55
CA LEU A 199 -6.98 5.13 3.43
C LEU A 199 -5.82 6.03 3.90
N ARG A 200 -5.01 5.50 4.81
CA ARG A 200 -3.85 6.19 5.40
C ARG A 200 -2.72 5.21 5.47
N GLY A 201 -1.57 5.58 4.95
CA GLY A 201 -0.56 4.55 4.81
C GLY A 201 0.81 4.96 4.33
N SER A 202 1.48 3.95 3.80
CA SER A 202 2.79 4.06 3.23
C SER A 202 3.03 3.03 2.13
N ASN A 203 4.21 3.11 1.52
CA ASN A 203 4.69 2.18 0.52
C ASN A 203 5.72 1.22 1.13
N VAL A 204 5.70 -0.02 0.67
CA VAL A 204 6.73 -1.03 0.92
C VAL A 204 7.32 -1.39 -0.45
N THR A 205 8.61 -1.07 -0.63
CA THR A 205 9.34 -1.36 -1.87
C THR A 205 10.25 -2.56 -1.65
N LEU A 206 9.68 -3.77 -1.67
CA LEU A 206 10.42 -4.93 -1.16
C LEU A 206 11.63 -5.29 -2.03
N TYR A 207 11.51 -5.21 -3.35
CA TYR A 207 12.64 -5.51 -4.24
C TYR A 207 13.79 -4.51 -4.08
N ARG A 208 13.48 -3.27 -3.69
CA ARG A 208 14.49 -2.31 -3.26
C ARG A 208 15.12 -2.73 -1.94
N PHE A 209 14.31 -3.10 -0.95
CA PHE A 209 14.81 -3.62 0.33
C PHE A 209 15.65 -4.90 0.16
N PHE A 210 15.46 -5.67 -0.93
CA PHE A 210 16.31 -6.82 -1.26
C PHE A 210 17.80 -6.45 -1.46
N GLU A 211 18.08 -5.23 -1.91
CA GLU A 211 19.44 -4.68 -2.05
C GLU A 211 19.97 -4.00 -0.77
N ASP A 212 19.19 -3.97 0.32
CA ASP A 212 19.60 -3.33 1.57
C ASP A 212 20.62 -4.19 2.34
N ALA A 213 21.70 -3.56 2.79
CA ALA A 213 22.77 -4.25 3.52
C ALA A 213 22.31 -4.79 4.89
N ALA A 214 21.30 -4.19 5.51
CA ALA A 214 20.74 -4.62 6.80
C ALA A 214 19.60 -5.64 6.66
N ARG A 215 19.18 -5.97 5.44
CA ARG A 215 18.05 -6.87 5.15
C ARG A 215 18.18 -8.26 5.77
N GLY A 216 19.37 -8.86 5.74
CA GLY A 216 19.63 -10.18 6.35
C GLY A 216 18.61 -11.28 5.96
N GLY A 217 17.97 -11.90 6.93
CA GLY A 217 16.84 -12.84 6.71
C GLY A 217 15.46 -12.22 6.94
N LEU A 218 15.39 -10.91 7.21
CA LEU A 218 14.21 -10.25 7.78
C LEU A 218 12.93 -10.44 6.93
N PRO A 219 12.96 -10.33 5.59
CA PRO A 219 11.76 -10.53 4.79
C PRO A 219 11.14 -11.93 4.85
N TRP A 220 11.89 -12.91 5.34
CA TRP A 220 11.45 -14.30 5.48
C TRP A 220 11.16 -14.71 6.93
N ASP A 221 11.30 -13.77 7.87
CA ASP A 221 10.95 -13.98 9.27
C ASP A 221 9.50 -13.52 9.52
N ARG A 222 8.59 -14.49 9.71
CA ARG A 222 7.16 -14.23 9.96
C ARG A 222 6.92 -13.32 11.18
N ASP A 223 7.73 -13.44 12.23
CA ASP A 223 7.55 -12.63 13.43
C ASP A 223 8.03 -11.20 13.19
N TRP A 224 9.14 -11.01 12.47
CA TRP A 224 9.59 -9.68 12.06
C TRP A 224 8.53 -8.98 11.19
N VAL A 225 7.98 -9.68 10.18
CA VAL A 225 6.96 -9.11 9.28
C VAL A 225 5.68 -8.75 10.05
N ARG A 226 5.23 -9.59 10.97
CA ARG A 226 4.08 -9.29 11.84
C ARG A 226 4.33 -8.06 12.70
N GLN A 227 5.52 -7.94 13.27
CA GLN A 227 5.88 -6.78 14.08
C GLN A 227 6.05 -5.51 13.22
N LEU A 228 6.52 -5.63 11.98
CA LEU A 228 6.58 -4.54 11.01
C LEU A 228 5.17 -4.00 10.73
N HIS A 229 4.23 -4.88 10.40
CA HIS A 229 2.83 -4.50 10.18
C HIS A 229 2.21 -3.85 11.42
N ARG A 230 2.49 -4.36 12.63
CA ARG A 230 2.04 -3.72 13.88
C ARG A 230 2.66 -2.34 14.11
N LYS A 231 3.94 -2.15 13.76
CA LYS A 231 4.60 -0.85 13.81
C LYS A 231 3.96 0.15 12.85
N PHE A 232 3.62 -0.28 11.65
CA PHE A 232 2.84 0.51 10.70
C PHE A 232 1.46 0.89 11.26
N LYS A 233 0.72 -0.05 11.86
CA LYS A 233 -0.55 0.27 12.55
C LYS A 233 -0.36 1.26 13.70
N GLY A 234 0.76 1.17 14.42
CA GLY A 234 1.16 2.13 15.45
C GLY A 234 1.36 3.56 14.93
N MET A 235 1.60 3.74 13.63
CA MET A 235 1.64 5.04 12.94
C MET A 235 0.25 5.55 12.52
N ASN A 236 -0.83 4.85 12.91
CA ASN A 236 -2.21 5.04 12.42
C ASN A 236 -2.40 4.71 10.93
N TRP A 237 -1.50 3.91 10.35
CA TRP A 237 -1.67 3.40 8.99
C TRP A 237 -2.62 2.20 8.98
N ASN A 238 -3.58 2.25 8.06
CA ASN A 238 -4.54 1.16 7.80
C ASN A 238 -4.42 0.62 6.37
N ALA A 239 -3.60 1.24 5.53
CA ALA A 239 -3.31 0.81 4.17
C ALA A 239 -1.81 0.79 3.90
N LEU A 240 -1.35 -0.12 3.05
CA LEU A 240 -0.01 -0.13 2.47
C LEU A 240 -0.11 -0.33 0.96
N ARG A 241 0.84 0.21 0.23
CA ARG A 241 1.09 -0.15 -1.17
C ARG A 241 2.32 -1.04 -1.23
N TYR A 242 2.16 -2.27 -1.70
CA TYR A 242 3.28 -3.12 -2.05
C TYR A 242 3.74 -2.71 -3.44
N CYS A 243 4.69 -1.78 -3.45
CA CYS A 243 5.09 -1.00 -4.61
C CYS A 243 6.27 -1.68 -5.31
N ILE A 244 6.17 -1.81 -6.64
CA ILE A 244 7.23 -2.30 -7.56
C ILE A 244 8.00 -3.53 -7.07
N GLY A 245 7.32 -4.45 -6.39
CA GLY A 245 7.90 -5.70 -5.94
C GLY A 245 7.06 -6.42 -4.90
N PHE A 246 6.66 -7.64 -5.21
CA PHE A 246 5.85 -8.46 -4.34
C PHE A 246 6.64 -9.02 -3.16
N PRO A 247 6.05 -9.04 -1.95
CA PRO A 247 6.57 -9.85 -0.87
C PRO A 247 6.32 -11.34 -1.04
N PRO A 248 7.05 -12.18 -0.28
CA PRO A 248 6.66 -13.56 -0.09
C PRO A 248 5.20 -13.66 0.31
N ASP A 249 4.48 -14.66 -0.21
CA ASP A 249 3.02 -14.84 -0.09
C ASP A 249 2.51 -14.74 1.35
N PHE A 250 3.33 -15.21 2.27
CA PHE A 250 3.02 -15.25 3.69
C PHE A 250 2.87 -13.83 4.30
N TRP A 251 3.30 -12.76 3.63
CA TRP A 251 3.07 -11.37 4.05
C TRP A 251 1.60 -10.98 3.93
N TYR A 252 0.91 -11.43 2.87
CA TYR A 252 -0.53 -11.17 2.68
C TYR A 252 -1.35 -11.89 3.76
N ASP A 253 -0.95 -13.10 4.13
CA ASP A 253 -1.48 -13.82 5.29
C ASP A 253 -1.39 -13.00 6.59
N ILE A 254 -0.26 -12.32 6.81
CA ILE A 254 -0.05 -11.47 7.98
C ILE A 254 -0.83 -10.15 7.85
N ALA A 255 -0.95 -9.59 6.65
CA ALA A 255 -1.78 -8.40 6.40
C ALA A 255 -3.27 -8.67 6.68
N ASP A 256 -3.75 -9.85 6.31
CA ASP A 256 -5.10 -10.34 6.62
C ASP A 256 -5.33 -10.47 8.13
N GLU A 257 -4.36 -11.06 8.85
CA GLU A 257 -4.40 -11.28 10.30
C GLU A 257 -4.29 -9.98 11.10
N GLU A 258 -3.39 -9.09 10.71
CA GLU A 258 -3.16 -7.84 11.42
C GLU A 258 -4.13 -6.73 11.00
N GLY A 259 -4.90 -6.92 9.92
CA GLY A 259 -5.90 -5.96 9.44
C GLY A 259 -5.25 -4.74 8.80
N ILE A 260 -4.66 -4.93 7.62
CA ILE A 260 -4.08 -3.88 6.78
C ILE A 260 -4.66 -4.02 5.37
N LEU A 261 -5.09 -2.91 4.77
CA LEU A 261 -5.51 -2.86 3.37
C LEU A 261 -4.29 -2.77 2.45
N ILE A 262 -4.26 -3.53 1.37
CA ILE A 262 -3.14 -3.58 0.42
C ILE A 262 -3.62 -3.07 -0.94
N GLN A 263 -2.92 -2.04 -1.44
CA GLN A 263 -2.79 -1.78 -2.87
C GLN A 263 -1.61 -2.61 -3.35
N ASP A 264 -1.91 -3.65 -4.13
CA ASP A 264 -0.90 -4.60 -4.60
C ASP A 264 -0.48 -4.18 -6.01
N GLU A 265 0.79 -3.81 -6.19
CA GLU A 265 1.28 -3.26 -7.46
C GLU A 265 2.17 -4.22 -8.22
N PHE A 266 1.81 -4.45 -9.47
CA PHE A 266 2.61 -5.24 -10.39
C PHE A 266 3.90 -4.49 -10.77
N PRO A 267 5.07 -5.14 -10.78
CA PRO A 267 6.38 -4.50 -10.93
C PRO A 267 6.69 -4.04 -12.37
N ILE A 268 5.94 -3.06 -12.85
CA ILE A 268 6.16 -2.35 -14.12
C ILE A 268 6.36 -0.87 -13.80
N TRP A 269 7.57 -0.36 -14.06
CA TRP A 269 7.87 1.08 -13.97
C TRP A 269 8.69 1.55 -15.16
N LEU A 270 7.99 2.17 -16.11
CA LEU A 270 8.55 2.61 -17.39
C LEU A 270 8.72 4.12 -17.48
N LEU A 271 8.05 4.89 -16.62
CA LEU A 271 7.81 6.33 -16.81
C LEU A 271 7.16 6.59 -18.18
N GLY A 272 7.99 6.80 -19.21
CA GLY A 272 7.57 6.94 -20.61
C GLY A 272 8.16 5.91 -21.57
N GLU A 273 9.31 5.30 -21.26
CA GLU A 273 9.94 4.24 -22.07
C GLU A 273 10.88 3.42 -21.16
N ALA A 274 10.77 2.10 -21.20
CA ALA A 274 11.73 1.19 -20.54
C ALA A 274 12.38 0.25 -21.56
N PRO A 275 13.52 -0.38 -21.20
CA PRO A 275 14.18 -1.36 -22.04
C PRO A 275 13.28 -2.56 -22.38
N GLU A 276 12.49 -3.07 -21.43
CA GLU A 276 11.69 -4.29 -21.63
C GLU A 276 10.50 -4.13 -22.60
N LYS A 277 9.98 -2.90 -22.77
CA LYS A 277 8.84 -2.55 -23.64
C LYS A 277 7.67 -3.55 -23.51
N PRO A 278 7.09 -3.72 -22.31
CA PRO A 278 6.17 -4.81 -22.03
C PRO A 278 4.89 -4.68 -22.87
N VAL A 279 4.37 -5.81 -23.37
CA VAL A 279 3.19 -5.86 -24.25
C VAL A 279 2.06 -6.64 -23.60
N ALA A 280 0.82 -6.28 -23.92
CA ALA A 280 -0.36 -6.84 -23.28
C ALA A 280 -0.43 -8.38 -23.36
N GLU A 281 0.04 -8.97 -24.46
CA GLU A 281 0.06 -10.43 -24.68
C GLU A 281 0.97 -11.19 -23.70
N GLN A 282 2.00 -10.52 -23.16
CA GLN A 282 2.89 -11.10 -22.14
C GLN A 282 2.44 -10.72 -20.71
N ILE A 283 1.88 -9.52 -20.55
CA ILE A 283 1.40 -9.03 -19.24
C ILE A 283 0.14 -9.79 -18.80
N ALA A 284 -0.82 -10.01 -19.70
CA ALA A 284 -2.12 -10.56 -19.32
C ALA A 284 -2.03 -11.96 -18.66
N PRO A 285 -1.23 -12.92 -19.17
CA PRO A 285 -1.03 -14.20 -18.48
C PRO A 285 -0.48 -14.05 -17.05
N GLU A 286 0.51 -13.18 -16.84
CA GLU A 286 1.06 -12.91 -15.50
C GLU A 286 0.02 -12.26 -14.58
N TYR A 287 -0.82 -11.36 -15.09
CA TYR A 287 -1.91 -10.80 -14.30
C TYR A 287 -2.93 -11.87 -13.90
N VAL A 288 -3.22 -12.85 -14.75
CA VAL A 288 -4.09 -13.98 -14.37
C VAL A 288 -3.48 -14.75 -13.20
N GLU A 289 -2.21 -15.11 -13.29
CA GLU A 289 -1.49 -15.83 -12.23
C GLU A 289 -1.47 -15.01 -10.93
N TRP A 290 -1.05 -13.75 -11.00
CA TRP A 290 -1.03 -12.82 -9.87
C TRP A 290 -2.41 -12.66 -9.21
N MET A 291 -3.47 -12.45 -9.98
CA MET A 291 -4.83 -12.33 -9.43
C MET A 291 -5.29 -13.62 -8.73
N ARG A 292 -4.95 -14.80 -9.29
CA ARG A 292 -5.32 -16.10 -8.72
C ARG A 292 -4.64 -16.35 -7.37
N GLU A 293 -3.41 -15.89 -7.20
CA GLU A 293 -2.68 -15.97 -5.94
C GLU A 293 -3.27 -15.03 -4.86
N ARG A 294 -3.87 -13.90 -5.27
CA ARG A 294 -4.21 -12.80 -4.33
C ARG A 294 -5.69 -12.69 -3.97
N TRP A 295 -6.59 -13.21 -4.78
CA TRP A 295 -8.01 -12.84 -4.68
C TRP A 295 -8.73 -13.24 -3.37
N ASN A 296 -8.18 -14.17 -2.59
CA ASN A 296 -8.81 -14.66 -1.36
C ASN A 296 -8.33 -13.86 -0.14
N HIS A 297 -7.24 -13.11 -0.26
CA HIS A 297 -6.79 -12.22 0.78
C HIS A 297 -7.79 -11.06 0.94
N PRO A 298 -8.47 -10.92 2.09
CA PRO A 298 -9.32 -9.76 2.34
C PRO A 298 -8.54 -8.45 2.46
N SER A 299 -7.24 -8.50 2.77
CA SER A 299 -6.35 -7.35 2.78
C SER A 299 -6.17 -6.71 1.40
N VAL A 300 -6.07 -7.51 0.33
CA VAL A 300 -5.87 -6.99 -1.03
C VAL A 300 -7.18 -6.36 -1.54
N VAL A 301 -7.15 -5.05 -1.73
CA VAL A 301 -8.33 -4.24 -2.07
C VAL A 301 -8.20 -3.43 -3.35
N ILE A 302 -6.98 -3.16 -3.82
CA ILE A 302 -6.72 -2.47 -5.09
C ILE A 302 -5.64 -3.26 -5.83
N SER A 303 -5.91 -3.62 -7.08
CA SER A 303 -4.88 -4.14 -8.00
C SER A 303 -4.29 -2.97 -8.77
N ASP A 304 -2.99 -2.78 -8.71
CA ASP A 304 -2.27 -1.69 -9.36
C ASP A 304 -1.40 -2.25 -10.49
N GLY A 305 -1.69 -1.85 -11.73
CA GLY A 305 -1.06 -2.43 -12.91
C GLY A 305 0.38 -1.96 -13.17
N GLN A 306 0.76 -0.78 -12.66
CA GLN A 306 2.07 -0.18 -12.93
C GLN A 306 2.30 1.09 -12.10
N ASN A 307 3.56 1.38 -11.80
CA ASN A 307 3.98 2.61 -11.13
C ASN A 307 4.29 3.71 -12.15
N GLU A 308 3.75 4.92 -11.97
CA GLU A 308 4.16 6.16 -12.68
C GLU A 308 4.30 6.04 -14.21
N SER A 309 3.59 5.11 -14.82
CA SER A 309 3.82 4.72 -16.22
C SER A 309 2.60 5.07 -17.06
N VAL A 310 2.84 5.37 -18.34
CA VAL A 310 1.81 5.86 -19.27
C VAL A 310 1.52 4.88 -20.40
N THR A 311 2.02 3.64 -20.32
CA THR A 311 1.83 2.67 -21.40
C THR A 311 0.35 2.24 -21.49
N PRO A 312 -0.21 2.12 -22.69
CA PRO A 312 -1.55 1.57 -22.88
C PRO A 312 -1.59 0.04 -22.74
N GLU A 313 -0.44 -0.65 -22.76
CA GLU A 313 -0.38 -2.12 -22.79
C GLU A 313 -0.90 -2.75 -21.49
N THR A 314 -0.63 -2.13 -20.34
CA THR A 314 -1.21 -2.55 -19.06
C THR A 314 -2.72 -2.37 -19.05
N GLY A 315 -3.24 -1.28 -19.62
CA GLY A 315 -4.68 -1.05 -19.76
C GLY A 315 -5.39 -2.14 -20.57
N LYS A 316 -4.78 -2.56 -21.69
CA LYS A 316 -5.27 -3.70 -22.50
C LYS A 316 -5.24 -5.01 -21.70
N ALA A 317 -4.16 -5.26 -20.96
CA ALA A 317 -4.05 -6.44 -20.11
C ALA A 317 -5.11 -6.45 -19.00
N ILE A 318 -5.32 -5.32 -18.31
CA ILE A 318 -6.40 -5.16 -17.31
C ILE A 318 -7.76 -5.49 -17.91
N GLN A 319 -8.08 -4.95 -19.09
CA GLN A 319 -9.35 -5.25 -19.76
C GLN A 319 -9.51 -6.74 -20.09
N ALA A 320 -8.41 -7.41 -20.47
CA ALA A 320 -8.43 -8.84 -20.78
C ALA A 320 -8.70 -9.71 -19.55
N VAL A 321 -8.29 -9.30 -18.35
CA VAL A 321 -8.29 -10.18 -17.16
C VAL A 321 -9.25 -9.78 -16.05
N ARG A 322 -9.68 -8.51 -15.96
CA ARG A 322 -10.42 -8.01 -14.77
C ARG A 322 -11.71 -8.77 -14.47
N HIS A 323 -12.33 -9.36 -15.49
CA HIS A 323 -13.56 -10.14 -15.35
C HIS A 323 -13.38 -11.46 -14.58
N LEU A 324 -12.12 -11.90 -14.37
CA LEU A 324 -11.78 -13.08 -13.60
C LEU A 324 -11.84 -12.83 -12.08
N ASP A 325 -11.77 -11.57 -11.65
CA ASP A 325 -12.00 -11.23 -10.25
C ASP A 325 -13.49 -10.99 -9.97
N TYR A 326 -14.17 -12.02 -9.47
CA TYR A 326 -15.60 -11.93 -9.16
C TYR A 326 -15.92 -11.08 -7.93
N SER A 327 -14.90 -10.70 -7.12
CA SER A 327 -15.06 -9.65 -6.11
C SER A 327 -15.09 -8.25 -6.72
N ASN A 328 -14.75 -8.11 -8.00
CA ASN A 328 -14.70 -6.88 -8.77
C ASN A 328 -13.93 -5.77 -8.05
N ARG A 329 -12.72 -6.10 -7.57
CA ARG A 329 -11.83 -5.11 -6.95
C ARG A 329 -11.50 -4.00 -7.94
N PRO A 330 -11.38 -2.75 -7.46
CA PRO A 330 -10.95 -1.64 -8.28
C PRO A 330 -9.49 -1.79 -8.74
N TRP A 331 -9.18 -1.18 -9.88
CA TRP A 331 -7.82 -1.07 -10.38
C TRP A 331 -7.24 0.34 -10.21
N ASP A 332 -5.92 0.39 -10.07
CA ASP A 332 -5.06 1.52 -10.39
C ASP A 332 -4.18 1.14 -11.60
N ASN A 333 -3.68 2.13 -12.35
CA ASN A 333 -2.90 1.85 -13.56
C ASN A 333 -1.83 2.92 -13.80
N GLY A 334 -1.18 3.36 -12.73
CA GLY A 334 -0.17 4.39 -12.79
C GLY A 334 -0.70 5.71 -13.35
N TRP A 335 0.07 6.29 -14.27
CA TRP A 335 -0.26 7.54 -14.94
C TRP A 335 -1.05 7.37 -16.24
N ALA A 336 -1.42 6.13 -16.58
CA ALA A 336 -2.27 5.83 -17.72
C ALA A 336 -3.77 6.05 -17.39
N GLU A 337 -4.63 5.89 -18.40
CA GLU A 337 -6.06 6.05 -18.22
C GLU A 337 -6.65 4.93 -17.34
N PRO A 338 -7.62 5.25 -16.46
CA PRO A 338 -8.40 4.24 -15.73
C PRO A 338 -9.26 3.41 -16.70
N GLN A 339 -9.51 2.14 -16.38
CA GLN A 339 -10.19 1.20 -17.27
C GLN A 339 -11.69 1.01 -16.94
N SER A 340 -12.19 1.68 -15.90
CA SER A 340 -13.58 1.67 -15.44
C SER A 340 -13.87 2.86 -14.53
N LEU A 341 -15.16 3.20 -14.35
CA LEU A 341 -15.62 4.19 -13.35
C LEU A 341 -15.50 3.69 -11.91
N ALA A 342 -15.30 2.39 -11.72
CA ALA A 342 -15.06 1.78 -10.41
C ALA A 342 -13.58 1.82 -10.00
N ASP A 343 -12.68 2.20 -10.92
CA ASP A 343 -11.24 2.26 -10.67
C ASP A 343 -10.85 3.57 -9.97
N CYS A 344 -9.58 3.72 -9.60
CA CYS A 344 -9.02 4.98 -9.11
C CYS A 344 -7.91 5.49 -10.04
N VAL A 345 -7.38 6.67 -9.73
CA VAL A 345 -6.13 7.17 -10.33
C VAL A 345 -5.17 7.59 -9.23
N GLU A 346 -3.90 7.20 -9.39
CA GLU A 346 -2.83 7.72 -8.55
C GLU A 346 -2.44 9.17 -8.87
N ALA A 347 -1.94 9.85 -7.84
CA ALA A 347 -1.32 11.17 -7.94
C ALA A 347 -0.07 11.23 -7.05
N HIS A 348 1.06 11.64 -7.64
CA HIS A 348 2.34 11.76 -6.94
C HIS A 348 2.77 13.23 -6.78
N PRO A 349 2.20 14.01 -5.83
CA PRO A 349 2.53 15.43 -5.65
C PRO A 349 3.91 15.61 -4.97
N TYR A 350 4.98 15.32 -5.69
CA TYR A 350 6.37 15.52 -5.26
C TYR A 350 6.77 16.99 -5.29
N LEU A 351 6.29 17.79 -4.34
CA LEU A 351 6.46 19.26 -4.34
C LEU A 351 7.94 19.71 -4.34
N PHE A 352 8.86 18.94 -3.74
CA PHE A 352 10.30 19.30 -3.70
C PHE A 352 11.09 18.87 -4.94
N ILE A 353 10.48 18.19 -5.92
CA ILE A 353 11.16 17.78 -7.16
C ILE A 353 11.74 18.97 -7.94
N LYS A 354 11.12 20.15 -7.80
CA LYS A 354 11.55 21.40 -8.45
C LYS A 354 13.03 21.69 -8.23
N GLN A 355 13.52 21.54 -7.01
CA GLN A 355 14.93 21.81 -6.70
C GLN A 355 15.87 20.79 -7.35
N TRP A 356 15.46 19.53 -7.45
CA TRP A 356 16.20 18.50 -8.18
C TRP A 356 16.30 18.85 -9.68
N MET A 357 15.24 19.43 -10.25
CA MET A 357 15.18 19.98 -11.61
C MET A 357 15.86 21.36 -11.78
N ASN A 358 16.64 21.83 -10.79
CA ASN A 358 17.31 23.14 -10.77
C ASN A 358 16.35 24.35 -10.84
N GLN A 359 15.14 24.21 -10.31
CA GLN A 359 14.20 25.32 -10.10
C GLN A 359 14.24 25.80 -8.65
N ALA A 360 13.50 26.86 -8.31
CA ALA A 360 13.43 27.37 -6.94
C ALA A 360 12.89 26.31 -5.95
N PRO A 361 13.41 26.26 -4.70
CA PRO A 361 13.01 25.25 -3.75
C PRO A 361 11.58 25.51 -3.29
N PHE A 362 10.77 24.47 -3.28
CA PHE A 362 9.47 24.51 -2.63
C PHE A 362 9.65 24.76 -1.12
N ARG A 363 8.81 25.64 -0.58
CA ARG A 363 8.72 25.94 0.85
C ARG A 363 7.28 25.75 1.33
N LEU A 364 7.10 25.50 2.63
CA LEU A 364 5.75 25.28 3.17
C LEU A 364 4.82 26.48 2.93
N LYS A 365 5.34 27.72 2.83
CA LYS A 365 4.52 28.89 2.43
C LYS A 365 3.83 28.75 1.09
N ASP A 366 4.39 27.96 0.19
CA ASP A 366 3.80 27.73 -1.14
C ASP A 366 2.52 26.90 -1.05
N LEU A 367 2.26 26.21 0.08
CA LEU A 367 0.99 25.53 0.35
C LEU A 367 -0.20 26.49 0.42
N ALA A 368 0.01 27.76 0.79
CA ALA A 368 -1.04 28.78 0.76
C ALA A 368 -1.65 28.99 -0.64
N GLN A 369 -0.91 28.63 -1.69
CA GLN A 369 -1.36 28.72 -3.09
C GLN A 369 -1.52 27.32 -3.74
N THR A 370 -1.31 26.26 -2.97
CA THR A 370 -1.43 24.88 -3.47
C THR A 370 -2.87 24.41 -3.31
N SER A 371 -3.40 23.73 -4.32
CA SER A 371 -4.71 23.09 -4.24
C SER A 371 -4.64 21.86 -3.33
N GLY A 372 -5.65 21.68 -2.46
CA GLY A 372 -5.83 20.46 -1.68
C GLY A 372 -6.15 19.21 -2.52
N ARG A 373 -6.58 19.40 -3.77
CA ARG A 373 -6.71 18.37 -4.79
C ARG A 373 -5.41 18.32 -5.60
N PRO A 374 -4.69 17.17 -5.65
CA PRO A 374 -3.45 17.07 -6.40
C PRO A 374 -3.70 17.14 -7.91
N GLY A 375 -2.66 17.53 -8.64
CA GLY A 375 -2.71 17.56 -10.11
C GLY A 375 -2.71 16.14 -10.67
N LEU A 376 -3.54 15.92 -11.70
CA LEU A 376 -3.59 14.69 -12.48
C LEU A 376 -3.15 14.95 -13.92
N ARG A 377 -2.71 13.90 -14.62
CA ARG A 377 -2.48 14.00 -16.07
C ARG A 377 -3.80 14.22 -16.81
N ARG A 378 -3.71 14.80 -18.01
CA ARG A 378 -4.90 15.16 -18.80
C ARG A 378 -5.74 13.92 -19.13
N GLU A 379 -5.07 12.81 -19.40
CA GLU A 379 -5.66 11.52 -19.73
C GLU A 379 -6.45 10.94 -18.54
N GLN A 380 -5.93 11.09 -17.31
CA GLN A 380 -6.61 10.67 -16.08
C GLN A 380 -7.83 11.52 -15.72
N GLN A 381 -7.91 12.77 -16.22
CA GLN A 381 -9.07 13.64 -16.01
C GLN A 381 -10.29 13.25 -16.87
N ALA A 382 -10.16 12.23 -17.71
CA ALA A 382 -11.23 11.80 -18.62
C ALA A 382 -12.46 11.24 -17.88
N LEU A 383 -12.26 10.57 -16.75
CA LEU A 383 -13.33 9.95 -15.95
C LEU A 383 -13.39 10.54 -14.53
N PRO A 384 -14.60 10.69 -13.93
CA PRO A 384 -14.76 11.17 -12.56
C PRO A 384 -14.47 10.06 -11.54
N VAL A 385 -13.24 9.54 -11.55
CA VAL A 385 -12.79 8.48 -10.64
C VAL A 385 -12.12 9.07 -9.40
N PRO A 386 -12.13 8.37 -8.25
CA PRO A 386 -11.46 8.86 -7.05
C PRO A 386 -9.94 8.97 -7.21
N ILE A 387 -9.36 9.96 -6.53
CA ILE A 387 -7.92 10.19 -6.50
C ILE A 387 -7.32 9.49 -5.29
N LEU A 388 -6.25 8.76 -5.51
CA LEU A 388 -5.40 8.22 -4.47
C LEU A 388 -4.05 8.92 -4.50
N ILE A 389 -3.66 9.59 -3.41
CA ILE A 389 -2.26 9.97 -3.24
C ILE A 389 -1.56 8.75 -2.65
N ASN A 390 -1.05 7.88 -3.50
CA ASN A 390 -0.29 6.70 -3.08
C ASN A 390 1.22 6.99 -2.96
N GLU A 391 1.72 8.13 -3.45
CA GLU A 391 3.07 8.63 -3.14
C GLU A 391 3.13 10.14 -2.92
N TYR A 392 3.87 10.57 -1.90
CA TYR A 392 4.32 11.96 -1.71
C TYR A 392 5.48 11.96 -0.72
N ALA A 393 6.40 12.93 -0.85
CA ALA A 393 7.46 13.32 0.07
C ALA A 393 8.54 14.08 -0.72
N TRP A 394 9.65 13.41 -1.09
CA TRP A 394 10.89 13.93 -1.69
C TRP A 394 11.93 14.48 -0.71
N LEU A 395 11.80 14.20 0.59
CA LEU A 395 12.75 14.65 1.62
C LEU A 395 13.58 13.50 2.19
N TRP A 396 13.74 12.40 1.46
CA TRP A 396 14.45 11.21 1.91
C TRP A 396 15.85 11.51 2.46
N LEU A 397 16.15 10.86 3.58
CA LEU A 397 17.46 10.79 4.22
C LEU A 397 17.81 9.32 4.37
N THR A 398 19.08 8.98 4.25
CA THR A 398 19.57 7.67 4.70
C THR A 398 19.29 7.47 6.18
N ARG A 399 19.35 6.23 6.68
CA ARG A 399 19.18 5.92 8.12
C ARG A 399 20.15 6.69 9.02
N ASP A 400 21.34 7.02 8.51
CA ASP A 400 22.34 7.88 9.20
C ASP A 400 22.02 9.39 9.15
N GLY A 401 20.94 9.78 8.46
CA GLY A 401 20.49 11.18 8.34
C GLY A 401 21.24 12.00 7.29
N ASN A 402 21.88 11.35 6.33
CA ASN A 402 22.50 12.01 5.18
C ASN A 402 21.51 12.15 4.02
N PRO A 403 21.60 13.21 3.20
CA PRO A 403 20.78 13.32 2.00
C PRO A 403 21.02 12.15 1.03
N THR A 404 19.96 11.76 0.32
CA THR A 404 20.04 10.85 -0.81
C THR A 404 20.50 11.60 -2.07
N CYS A 405 20.75 10.89 -3.16
CA CYS A 405 21.17 11.53 -4.42
C CYS A 405 20.08 12.46 -5.03
N LEU A 406 18.84 12.34 -4.56
CA LEU A 406 17.72 13.20 -4.97
C LEU A 406 17.52 14.43 -4.07
N THR A 407 18.01 14.40 -2.83
CA THR A 407 17.62 15.39 -1.81
C THR A 407 18.75 16.30 -1.34
N ALA A 408 20.01 16.04 -1.72
CA ALA A 408 21.14 16.89 -1.36
C ALA A 408 20.90 18.39 -1.68
N LYS A 409 20.47 18.70 -2.91
CA LYS A 409 20.16 20.09 -3.32
C LYS A 409 18.98 20.70 -2.57
N VAL A 410 18.02 19.86 -2.16
CA VAL A 410 16.84 20.30 -1.39
C VAL A 410 17.28 20.77 -0.01
N TYR A 411 18.08 19.97 0.70
CA TYR A 411 18.60 20.33 2.01
C TYR A 411 19.55 21.52 1.97
N ALA A 412 20.43 21.60 0.98
CA ALA A 412 21.27 22.78 0.78
C ALA A 412 20.45 24.06 0.55
N GLY A 413 19.37 23.97 -0.24
CA GLY A 413 18.48 25.10 -0.51
C GLY A 413 17.61 25.55 0.67
N LEU A 414 17.25 24.62 1.56
CA LEU A 414 16.38 24.89 2.72
C LEU A 414 17.14 25.22 4.00
N LEU A 415 18.25 24.53 4.28
CA LEU A 415 19.01 24.61 5.53
C LEU A 415 20.45 25.11 5.35
N GLY A 416 20.92 25.24 4.11
CA GLY A 416 22.33 25.54 3.79
C GLY A 416 23.19 24.29 3.67
N GLU A 417 24.34 24.44 3.01
CA GLU A 417 25.31 23.36 2.69
C GLU A 417 25.82 22.62 3.93
N ASN A 418 25.90 23.30 5.07
CA ASN A 418 26.48 22.76 6.31
C ASN A 418 25.43 22.33 7.34
N SER A 419 24.21 21.99 6.90
CA SER A 419 23.17 21.51 7.80
C SER A 419 23.63 20.29 8.61
N THR A 420 23.17 20.17 9.85
CA THR A 420 23.44 19.00 10.70
C THR A 420 22.41 17.89 10.43
N VAL A 421 22.75 16.66 10.84
CA VAL A 421 21.80 15.52 10.79
C VAL A 421 20.51 15.84 11.57
N GLU A 422 20.63 16.46 12.74
CA GLU A 422 19.46 16.82 13.55
C GLU A 422 18.57 17.85 12.83
N GLN A 423 19.16 18.89 12.22
CA GLN A 423 18.41 19.88 11.45
C GLN A 423 17.67 19.23 10.28
N ARG A 424 18.31 18.31 9.57
CA ARG A 424 17.69 17.59 8.44
C ARG A 424 16.55 16.68 8.88
N ARG A 425 16.74 15.89 9.95
CA ARG A 425 15.70 15.01 10.50
C ARG A 425 14.50 15.80 11.01
N ARG A 426 14.75 16.90 11.73
CA ARG A 426 13.70 17.81 12.21
C ARG A 426 12.91 18.43 11.05
N LEU A 427 13.61 18.91 10.01
CA LEU A 427 12.94 19.44 8.82
C LEU A 427 12.11 18.36 8.14
N TYR A 428 12.67 17.16 7.91
CA TYR A 428 11.96 16.07 7.24
C TYR A 428 10.68 15.72 8.01
N ALA A 429 10.79 15.41 9.29
CA ALA A 429 9.65 15.00 10.12
C ALA A 429 8.54 16.06 10.12
N ARG A 430 8.89 17.34 10.31
CA ARG A 430 7.90 18.43 10.37
C ARG A 430 7.29 18.77 9.02
N TYR A 431 8.08 18.76 7.95
CA TYR A 431 7.56 19.05 6.61
C TYR A 431 6.68 17.90 6.13
N LEU A 432 7.08 16.65 6.36
CA LEU A 432 6.26 15.49 6.00
C LEU A 432 4.95 15.46 6.81
N ALA A 433 4.99 15.77 8.11
CA ALA A 433 3.79 15.91 8.91
C ALA A 433 2.86 17.01 8.35
N ALA A 434 3.37 18.20 8.05
CA ALA A 434 2.58 19.30 7.49
C ALA A 434 1.97 18.96 6.12
N LEU A 435 2.68 18.24 5.25
CA LEU A 435 2.14 17.76 3.97
C LEU A 435 1.05 16.70 4.18
N THR A 436 1.25 15.79 5.14
CA THR A 436 0.26 14.76 5.49
C THR A 436 -1.01 15.39 6.02
N GLU A 437 -0.88 16.36 6.94
CA GLU A 437 -1.98 17.20 7.42
C GLU A 437 -2.71 17.87 6.27
N PHE A 438 -1.96 18.51 5.35
CA PHE A 438 -2.49 19.21 4.17
C PHE A 438 -3.36 18.30 3.32
N TRP A 439 -2.84 17.17 2.85
CA TRP A 439 -3.58 16.27 1.96
C TRP A 439 -4.80 15.65 2.66
N ARG A 440 -4.67 15.27 3.94
CA ARG A 440 -5.78 14.67 4.70
C ARG A 440 -6.89 15.67 5.00
N CYS A 441 -6.55 16.88 5.46
CA CYS A 441 -7.52 17.87 5.93
C CYS A 441 -8.34 18.49 4.80
N HIS A 442 -7.81 18.54 3.58
CA HIS A 442 -8.57 19.04 2.44
C HIS A 442 -9.69 18.10 2.00
N ARG A 443 -9.63 16.81 2.36
CA ARG A 443 -10.67 15.82 2.07
C ARG A 443 -10.96 15.65 0.56
N GLU A 444 -9.99 15.94 -0.30
CA GLU A 444 -10.13 15.88 -1.77
C GLU A 444 -9.71 14.52 -2.39
N CYS A 445 -9.13 13.62 -1.60
CA CYS A 445 -8.64 12.31 -2.04
C CYS A 445 -9.29 11.17 -1.24
N ALA A 446 -9.35 9.98 -1.84
CA ALA A 446 -9.81 8.76 -1.18
C ALA A 446 -8.79 8.22 -0.17
N GLY A 447 -7.51 8.49 -0.39
CA GLY A 447 -6.42 8.05 0.46
C GLY A 447 -5.15 8.87 0.33
N VAL A 448 -4.31 8.76 1.37
CA VAL A 448 -2.99 9.40 1.46
C VAL A 448 -1.98 8.39 2.02
N LEU A 449 -1.06 7.91 1.18
CA LEU A 449 0.01 6.99 1.51
C LEU A 449 1.35 7.67 1.21
N HIS A 450 2.21 7.80 2.22
CA HIS A 450 3.49 8.47 2.05
C HIS A 450 4.57 7.52 1.49
N PHE A 451 5.61 8.05 0.85
CA PHE A 451 6.71 7.25 0.33
C PHE A 451 7.99 7.48 1.16
N CYS A 452 8.58 6.47 1.82
CA CYS A 452 8.13 5.09 1.99
C CYS A 452 8.44 4.54 3.40
N GLY A 453 7.70 3.50 3.80
CA GLY A 453 7.76 2.89 5.13
C GLY A 453 8.74 1.72 5.21
N LEU A 454 9.06 1.10 4.08
CA LEU A 454 10.15 0.13 3.94
C LEU A 454 10.75 0.21 2.54
N GLY A 455 12.08 0.29 2.47
CA GLY A 455 12.87 0.27 1.25
C GLY A 455 14.34 0.04 1.60
N TYR A 456 15.26 0.22 0.65
CA TYR A 456 16.67 0.26 1.02
C TYR A 456 17.04 1.59 1.71
N SER A 457 18.19 1.61 2.37
CA SER A 457 18.91 2.84 2.69
C SER A 457 20.37 2.71 2.27
N ARG A 458 20.77 3.47 1.26
CA ARG A 458 22.13 3.49 0.70
C ARG A 458 22.71 4.90 0.67
N PRO A 459 24.04 5.05 0.67
CA PRO A 459 24.68 6.34 0.42
C PRO A 459 24.19 6.99 -0.87
N GLY A 460 23.96 8.30 -0.83
CA GLY A 460 23.51 9.12 -1.97
C GLY A 460 24.64 9.91 -2.64
N ASP A 461 25.89 9.52 -2.42
CA ASP A 461 27.11 10.21 -2.88
C ASP A 461 27.44 9.95 -4.36
N VAL A 462 26.80 8.96 -4.97
CA VAL A 462 26.85 8.69 -6.41
C VAL A 462 25.44 8.82 -7.04
N PRO A 463 25.34 9.00 -8.37
CA PRO A 463 24.05 9.04 -9.07
C PRO A 463 23.28 7.72 -8.98
N ARG A 464 21.98 7.76 -9.32
CA ARG A 464 21.18 6.56 -9.59
C ARG A 464 21.73 5.78 -10.80
N PRO A 465 21.55 4.44 -10.84
CA PRO A 465 20.85 3.63 -9.83
C PRO A 465 21.73 3.18 -8.65
N GLU A 466 23.05 3.34 -8.71
CA GLU A 466 23.96 2.87 -7.65
C GLU A 466 23.76 3.62 -6.33
N GLY A 467 23.59 4.93 -6.41
CA GLY A 467 23.33 5.78 -5.26
C GLY A 467 21.89 5.64 -4.78
N GLY A 468 21.71 5.62 -3.46
CA GLY A 468 20.38 5.62 -2.87
C GLY A 468 19.63 6.89 -3.24
N ALA A 469 18.49 6.75 -3.90
CA ALA A 469 17.61 7.83 -4.31
C ALA A 469 16.50 8.07 -3.29
N THR A 470 15.91 6.99 -2.82
CA THR A 470 14.88 6.95 -1.79
C THR A 470 15.40 6.26 -0.54
N SER A 471 14.69 6.37 0.57
CA SER A 471 15.03 5.71 1.83
C SER A 471 13.81 5.63 2.74
N ASP A 472 13.85 4.69 3.67
CA ASP A 472 12.91 4.58 4.78
C ASP A 472 13.33 5.41 6.01
N HIS A 473 12.62 5.22 7.13
CA HIS A 473 12.73 6.00 8.35
C HIS A 473 13.25 5.20 9.56
N TRP A 474 13.88 4.04 9.35
CA TRP A 474 14.37 3.21 10.45
C TRP A 474 15.75 3.67 10.94
N LEU A 475 15.97 3.74 12.26
CA LEU A 475 17.32 3.79 12.82
C LEU A 475 17.93 2.39 12.91
N ASP A 476 17.10 1.41 13.25
CA ASP A 476 17.45 0.00 13.29
C ASP A 476 16.27 -0.81 12.71
N VAL A 477 16.40 -1.22 11.45
CA VAL A 477 15.35 -1.96 10.73
C VAL A 477 15.17 -3.39 11.27
N ALA A 478 16.23 -3.99 11.82
CA ALA A 478 16.14 -5.33 12.41
C ALA A 478 15.30 -5.31 13.70
N LYS A 479 15.40 -4.22 14.48
CA LYS A 479 14.58 -4.01 15.69
C LYS A 479 13.28 -3.24 15.46
N LEU A 480 13.07 -2.75 14.24
CA LEU A 480 11.93 -1.90 13.88
C LEU A 480 11.83 -0.65 14.78
N GLU A 481 12.96 0.03 14.94
CA GLU A 481 13.08 1.30 15.66
C GLU A 481 13.03 2.45 14.66
N PHE A 482 11.93 3.21 14.65
CA PHE A 482 11.81 4.42 13.82
C PHE A 482 12.71 5.54 14.33
N GLU A 483 13.05 6.46 13.43
CA GLU A 483 13.60 7.75 13.81
C GLU A 483 12.58 8.51 14.70
N PRO A 484 12.96 8.97 15.92
CA PRO A 484 11.99 9.47 16.90
C PRO A 484 11.20 10.70 16.46
N LEU A 485 11.81 11.65 15.74
CA LEU A 485 11.09 12.85 15.28
C LEU A 485 10.08 12.48 14.20
N PHE A 486 10.43 11.57 13.30
CA PHE A 486 9.50 11.00 12.34
C PHE A 486 8.34 10.29 13.04
N GLU A 487 8.63 9.37 13.97
CA GLU A 487 7.61 8.63 14.70
C GLU A 487 6.67 9.58 15.47
N GLU A 488 7.21 10.61 16.12
CA GLU A 488 6.42 11.60 16.85
C GLU A 488 5.50 12.40 15.93
N HIS A 489 6.07 13.10 14.94
CA HIS A 489 5.33 14.08 14.15
C HIS A 489 4.43 13.44 13.10
N VAL A 490 4.89 12.37 12.44
CA VAL A 490 4.13 11.75 11.34
C VAL A 490 3.00 10.88 11.89
N ARG A 491 3.19 10.20 13.03
CA ARG A 491 2.10 9.47 13.70
C ARG A 491 0.95 10.39 14.10
N GLU A 492 1.26 11.58 14.62
CA GLU A 492 0.26 12.60 14.96
C GLU A 492 -0.48 13.08 13.71
N ALA A 493 0.26 13.37 12.62
CA ALA A 493 -0.31 13.78 11.35
C ALA A 493 -1.20 12.72 10.68
N PHE A 494 -1.06 11.44 11.04
CA PHE A 494 -1.92 10.33 10.60
C PHE A 494 -3.02 9.94 11.59
N ASN A 495 -3.13 10.58 12.76
CA ASN A 495 -4.15 10.24 13.76
C ASN A 495 -5.58 10.31 13.17
N PRO A 496 -6.49 9.38 13.52
CA PRO A 496 -7.89 9.41 13.06
C PRO A 496 -8.65 10.70 13.38
N VAL A 497 -8.33 11.34 14.49
CA VAL A 497 -8.75 12.72 14.78
C VAL A 497 -7.58 13.63 14.42
N GLY A 498 -7.62 14.15 13.20
CA GLY A 498 -6.53 14.93 12.61
C GLY A 498 -6.69 16.43 12.86
N LEU A 499 -5.57 17.14 12.79
CA LEU A 499 -5.47 18.55 13.06
C LEU A 499 -4.51 19.21 12.06
N MET A 500 -4.87 20.37 11.52
CA MET A 500 -3.97 21.16 10.68
C MET A 500 -4.09 22.65 10.97
N VAL A 501 -2.97 23.29 11.27
CA VAL A 501 -2.83 24.75 11.22
C VAL A 501 -2.70 25.18 9.77
N ASP A 502 -3.72 25.85 9.23
CA ASP A 502 -3.74 26.35 7.85
C ASP A 502 -3.19 27.78 7.79
N PHE A 503 -1.98 27.95 8.33
CA PHE A 503 -1.25 29.21 8.33
C PHE A 503 0.18 28.94 7.87
N TRP A 504 0.55 29.49 6.72
CA TRP A 504 1.77 29.12 6.01
C TRP A 504 2.78 30.27 5.88
N ASP A 505 2.48 31.45 6.41
CA ASP A 505 3.45 32.55 6.40
C ASP A 505 4.67 32.17 7.25
N GLU A 506 5.85 32.18 6.61
CA GLU A 506 7.13 31.96 7.30
C GLU A 506 7.53 33.17 8.15
N ASP A 507 7.06 34.37 7.78
CA ASP A 507 7.42 35.63 8.42
C ASP A 507 6.19 36.51 8.67
N VAL A 508 6.09 37.08 9.87
CA VAL A 508 5.01 37.99 10.26
C VAL A 508 5.56 39.27 10.91
N PRO A 509 4.90 40.43 10.73
CA PRO A 509 5.31 41.66 11.39
C PRO A 509 5.13 41.59 12.92
N VAL A 510 6.04 42.24 13.65
CA VAL A 510 5.92 42.46 15.10
C VAL A 510 4.56 43.05 15.49
N GLY A 511 3.96 42.52 16.57
CA GLY A 511 2.67 43.00 17.12
C GLY A 511 1.47 42.75 16.20
N SER A 512 1.64 42.05 15.09
CA SER A 512 0.55 41.84 14.14
C SER A 512 -0.51 40.88 14.70
N ARG A 513 -1.78 41.23 14.47
CA ARG A 513 -2.91 40.33 14.67
C ARG A 513 -3.09 39.48 13.41
N ARG A 514 -3.25 38.17 13.59
CA ARG A 514 -3.46 37.19 12.52
C ARG A 514 -4.62 36.27 12.89
N SER A 515 -5.44 35.99 11.89
CA SER A 515 -6.52 35.01 11.96
C SER A 515 -5.96 33.67 11.49
N ILE A 516 -5.94 32.68 12.38
CA ILE A 516 -5.34 31.36 12.15
C ILE A 516 -6.47 30.34 11.97
N PRO A 517 -6.74 29.89 10.73
CA PRO A 517 -7.65 28.78 10.51
C PRO A 517 -7.00 27.46 10.93
N VAL A 518 -7.79 26.63 11.62
CA VAL A 518 -7.38 25.33 12.12
C VAL A 518 -8.43 24.31 11.69
N TYR A 519 -8.00 23.33 10.91
CA TYR A 519 -8.84 22.25 10.43
C TYR A 519 -8.82 21.13 11.45
N VAL A 520 -10.00 20.57 11.72
CA VAL A 520 -10.15 19.38 12.54
C VAL A 520 -10.90 18.34 11.70
N ILE A 521 -10.32 17.16 11.54
CA ILE A 521 -10.93 16.07 10.78
C ILE A 521 -11.19 14.87 11.67
N ASN A 522 -12.22 14.10 11.34
CA ASN A 522 -12.56 12.87 12.05
C ASN A 522 -12.73 11.73 11.04
N ASP A 523 -11.88 10.73 11.09
CA ASP A 523 -11.97 9.52 10.26
C ASP A 523 -12.83 8.42 10.89
N ARG A 524 -13.29 8.60 12.13
CA ARG A 524 -14.14 7.64 12.85
C ARG A 524 -15.59 7.82 12.46
N TYR A 525 -16.40 6.80 12.71
CA TYR A 525 -17.85 6.84 12.46
C TYR A 525 -18.59 7.61 13.56
N GLU A 526 -18.08 7.57 14.77
CA GLU A 526 -18.62 8.31 15.91
C GLU A 526 -18.18 9.77 15.86
N PRO A 527 -19.03 10.72 16.32
CA PRO A 527 -18.64 12.12 16.43
C PRO A 527 -17.51 12.29 17.46
N TRP A 528 -16.65 13.27 17.23
CA TRP A 528 -15.64 13.71 18.18
C TRP A 528 -15.98 15.11 18.69
N ALA A 529 -15.75 15.35 19.98
CA ALA A 529 -15.92 16.66 20.59
C ALA A 529 -14.80 16.90 21.59
N GLY A 530 -14.19 18.09 21.56
CA GLY A 530 -13.07 18.39 22.44
C GLY A 530 -12.56 19.82 22.34
N GLU A 531 -11.62 20.15 23.22
CA GLU A 531 -10.94 21.44 23.21
C GLU A 531 -9.82 21.44 22.15
N VAL A 532 -9.88 22.39 21.22
CA VAL A 532 -8.78 22.72 20.31
C VAL A 532 -8.10 23.97 20.84
N ARG A 533 -6.77 23.92 20.95
CA ARG A 533 -5.99 25.02 21.52
C ARG A 533 -4.89 25.46 20.57
N VAL A 534 -4.81 26.76 20.32
CA VAL A 534 -3.72 27.39 19.58
C VAL A 534 -2.80 28.12 20.56
N ARG A 535 -1.48 27.93 20.40
CA ARG A 535 -0.44 28.62 21.15
C ARG A 535 0.62 29.20 20.23
N ILE A 536 1.18 30.33 20.64
CA ILE A 536 2.45 30.85 20.12
C ILE A 536 3.50 30.58 21.20
N LYS A 537 4.56 29.85 20.87
CA LYS A 537 5.67 29.57 21.78
C LYS A 537 6.97 30.23 21.30
N ALA A 538 7.80 30.70 22.22
CA ALA A 538 9.23 30.98 21.99
C ALA A 538 10.06 30.03 22.85
N GLY A 539 10.73 29.08 22.21
CA GLY A 539 11.26 27.90 22.90
C GLY A 539 10.13 27.16 23.64
N GLU A 540 10.31 26.95 24.94
CA GLU A 540 9.28 26.31 25.78
C GLU A 540 8.23 27.28 26.36
N THR A 541 8.46 28.58 26.25
CA THR A 541 7.56 29.58 26.86
C THR A 541 6.35 29.83 25.98
N VAL A 542 5.15 29.70 26.54
CA VAL A 542 3.90 30.07 25.88
C VAL A 542 3.70 31.59 25.98
N ILE A 543 3.65 32.26 24.83
CA ILE A 543 3.47 33.71 24.72
C ILE A 543 1.98 34.06 24.64
N ALA A 544 1.25 33.31 23.83
CA ALA A 544 -0.19 33.46 23.65
C ALA A 544 -0.84 32.07 23.62
N SER A 545 -2.05 31.98 24.15
CA SER A 545 -2.85 30.75 24.12
C SER A 545 -4.32 31.11 24.00
N GLN A 546 -5.03 30.41 23.11
CA GLN A 546 -6.48 30.46 23.00
C GLN A 546 -7.02 29.05 22.80
N SER A 547 -8.23 28.81 23.26
CA SER A 547 -8.90 27.54 23.02
C SER A 547 -10.38 27.73 22.71
N GLN A 548 -10.91 26.77 21.96
CA GLN A 548 -12.31 26.68 21.58
C GLN A 548 -12.75 25.22 21.71
N PHE A 549 -14.00 25.02 22.11
CA PHE A 549 -14.62 23.70 22.05
C PHE A 549 -15.12 23.47 20.63
N VAL A 550 -14.82 22.30 20.06
CA VAL A 550 -15.13 21.94 18.68
C VAL A 550 -15.80 20.58 18.66
N GLU A 551 -16.86 20.45 17.88
CA GLU A 551 -17.53 19.18 17.60
C GLU A 551 -17.39 18.87 16.11
N VAL A 552 -16.96 17.65 15.77
CA VAL A 552 -16.81 17.19 14.39
C VAL A 552 -17.61 15.91 14.22
N ALA A 553 -18.54 15.91 13.28
CA ALA A 553 -19.31 14.73 12.93
C ALA A 553 -18.39 13.55 12.54
N GLY A 554 -18.91 12.32 12.64
CA GLY A 554 -18.23 11.15 12.11
C GLY A 554 -17.91 11.33 10.62
N LEU A 555 -16.72 10.93 10.20
CA LEU A 555 -16.20 11.09 8.83
C LEU A 555 -16.12 12.55 8.34
N GLY A 556 -16.30 13.52 9.25
CA GLY A 556 -16.46 14.93 8.95
C GLY A 556 -15.17 15.75 8.99
N ARG A 557 -15.37 17.07 8.84
CA ARG A 557 -14.35 18.11 8.94
C ARG A 557 -14.98 19.42 9.42
N GLU A 558 -14.30 20.11 10.32
CA GLU A 558 -14.60 21.49 10.71
C GLU A 558 -13.37 22.40 10.54
N ILE A 559 -13.63 23.69 10.36
CA ILE A 559 -12.59 24.73 10.34
C ILE A 559 -12.94 25.77 11.40
N VAL A 560 -12.08 25.90 12.40
CA VAL A 560 -12.22 26.90 13.47
C VAL A 560 -11.13 27.94 13.35
N THR A 561 -11.42 29.17 13.76
CA THR A 561 -10.50 30.30 13.56
C THR A 561 -10.11 30.92 14.90
N PHE A 562 -8.81 31.20 15.05
CA PHE A 562 -8.24 31.81 16.24
C PHE A 562 -7.55 33.13 15.89
N ASP A 563 -7.91 34.21 16.59
CA ASP A 563 -7.30 35.53 16.40
C ASP A 563 -6.12 35.71 17.35
N VAL A 564 -4.90 35.45 16.89
CA VAL A 564 -3.69 35.55 17.73
C VAL A 564 -2.93 36.84 17.46
N VAL A 565 -2.25 37.36 18.49
CA VAL A 565 -1.35 38.51 18.38
C VAL A 565 0.08 38.02 18.53
N PHE A 566 0.90 38.26 17.51
CA PHE A 566 2.32 37.90 17.54
C PHE A 566 3.12 38.87 18.42
N PRO A 567 4.26 38.43 18.99
CA PRO A 567 5.15 39.25 19.81
C PRO A 567 5.46 40.63 19.23
N SER A 568 5.57 41.64 20.10
CA SER A 568 5.97 43.00 19.72
C SER A 568 7.47 43.18 19.46
N GLU A 569 8.27 42.14 19.70
CA GLU A 569 9.72 42.12 19.48
C GLU A 569 10.08 41.03 18.47
N PRO A 570 11.09 41.25 17.61
CA PRO A 570 11.54 40.23 16.65
C PRO A 570 12.04 38.97 17.35
N ARG A 571 11.59 37.80 16.87
CA ARG A 571 12.01 36.48 17.36
C ARG A 571 11.41 35.36 16.53
N ASP A 572 12.04 34.20 16.56
CA ASP A 572 11.43 32.98 16.03
C ASP A 572 10.40 32.42 17.02
N CYS A 573 9.26 32.01 16.48
CA CYS A 573 8.14 31.45 17.22
C CYS A 573 7.69 30.13 16.61
N LEU A 574 7.09 29.29 17.44
CA LEU A 574 6.34 28.12 17.04
C LEU A 574 4.86 28.40 17.21
N LEU A 575 4.13 28.43 16.10
CA LEU A 575 2.67 28.38 16.12
C LEU A 575 2.26 26.91 16.21
N GLN A 576 1.53 26.57 17.27
CA GLN A 576 1.11 25.21 17.56
C GLN A 576 -0.40 25.19 17.77
N ALA A 577 -1.11 24.30 17.07
CA ALA A 577 -2.41 23.84 17.50
C ALA A 577 -2.28 22.46 18.16
N ASP A 578 -3.10 22.17 19.17
CA ASP A 578 -3.26 20.82 19.71
C ASP A 578 -4.68 20.50 20.16
N LEU A 579 -5.00 19.20 20.13
CA LEU A 579 -6.21 18.59 20.68
C LEU A 579 -5.85 17.25 21.37
N ALA A 580 -6.82 16.68 22.08
CA ALA A 580 -6.76 15.30 22.55
C ALA A 580 -7.75 14.43 21.77
N ASP A 581 -7.30 13.27 21.30
CA ASP A 581 -8.17 12.30 20.62
C ASP A 581 -9.05 11.54 21.63
N THR A 582 -9.86 10.61 21.13
CA THR A 582 -10.78 9.79 21.96
C THR A 582 -10.08 8.90 22.98
N THR A 583 -8.77 8.66 22.83
CA THR A 583 -7.95 7.87 23.76
C THR A 583 -7.20 8.77 24.76
N GLY A 584 -7.28 10.09 24.60
CA GLY A 584 -6.50 11.06 25.35
C GLY A 584 -5.10 11.32 24.78
N ALA A 585 -4.76 10.73 23.63
CA ALA A 585 -3.50 11.01 22.95
C ALA A 585 -3.51 12.44 22.42
N ARG A 586 -2.43 13.17 22.66
CA ARG A 586 -2.31 14.57 22.26
C ARG A 586 -1.78 14.68 20.85
N ILE A 587 -2.50 15.40 19.99
CA ILE A 587 -2.17 15.59 18.57
C ILE A 587 -1.80 17.04 18.36
N ARG A 588 -0.68 17.31 17.68
CA ARG A 588 -0.20 18.66 17.39
C ARG A 588 -0.06 18.90 15.90
N SER A 589 -0.33 20.13 15.48
CA SER A 589 0.06 20.67 14.18
C SER A 589 0.92 21.92 14.40
N LEU A 590 2.05 21.99 13.69
CA LEU A 590 3.16 22.89 14.02
C LEU A 590 3.59 23.74 12.81
N ARG A 591 3.80 25.04 13.00
CA ARG A 591 4.33 25.97 11.99
C ARG A 591 5.43 26.84 12.60
N ASP A 592 6.58 26.90 11.93
CA ASP A 592 7.67 27.80 12.30
C ASP A 592 7.37 29.18 11.71
N VAL A 593 7.43 30.21 12.55
CA VAL A 593 7.09 31.58 12.16
C VAL A 593 8.14 32.55 12.72
N GLY A 594 8.83 33.26 11.84
CA GLY A 594 9.71 34.36 12.17
C GLY A 594 8.92 35.64 12.41
N VAL A 595 9.01 36.22 13.60
CA VAL A 595 8.46 37.55 13.88
C VAL A 595 9.53 38.57 13.54
N LYS A 596 9.28 39.41 12.54
CA LYS A 596 10.28 40.34 11.98
C LYS A 596 9.81 41.79 12.06
N GLN A 597 10.76 42.73 12.07
CA GLN A 597 10.42 44.12 11.80
C GLN A 597 9.96 44.27 10.35
N PRO A 598 9.04 45.21 10.07
CA PRO A 598 8.51 45.43 8.72
C PRO A 598 9.57 45.73 7.66
#